data_AF-A0A1E4HUE8-F1
#
_entry.id   AF-A0A1E4HUE8-F1
#
_cell.length_a   1.000
_cell.length_b   1.000
_cell.length_c   1.000
_cell.angle_alpha   90.00
_cell.angle_beta   90.00
_cell.angle_gamma   90.00
#
_symmetry.space_group_name_H-M   'P 1'
#
loop_
_entity.id
_entity.type
_entity.pdbx_description
1 polymer ?
#
loop_
_entity_poly.entity_id
_entity_poly.type
_entity_poly.pdbx_seq_one_letter_code
_entity_poly.pdbx_strand_id
1 'polypeptide(L)' 'MDHHEKMRLRAAAFRATRLYPGPVGEMISKELLTWEEFGYRLGGSQLVMRLVDHVLKTPLATPGEAAA' A
#
# COMPACT_ATOMS: atom_id res chain seq x y z
N MET A 1 0.95 -17.22 1.52
CA MET A 1 0.83 -16.14 0.52
C MET A 1 1.46 -16.60 -0.76
N ASP A 2 0.71 -16.51 -1.85
CA ASP A 2 1.20 -16.85 -3.17
C ASP A 2 2.14 -15.74 -3.72
N HIS A 3 2.83 -16.02 -4.83
CA HIS A 3 3.75 -15.07 -5.46
C HIS A 3 3.05 -13.79 -5.94
N HIS A 4 1.82 -13.91 -6.41
CA HIS A 4 1.02 -12.81 -6.92
C HIS A 4 0.58 -11.85 -5.80
N GLU A 5 0.20 -12.37 -4.63
CA GLU A 5 -0.06 -11.57 -3.42
C GLU A 5 1.19 -10.80 -2.98
N LYS A 6 2.37 -11.42 -3.02
CA LYS A 6 3.64 -10.74 -2.70
C LYS A 6 3.94 -9.62 -3.68
N MET A 7 3.72 -9.85 -4.98
CA MET A 7 3.86 -8.80 -6.00
C MET A 7 2.86 -7.65 -5.78
N ARG A 8 1.61 -7.95 -5.43
CA ARG A 8 0.60 -6.93 -5.12
C ARG A 8 0.98 -6.08 -3.92
N LEU A 9 1.48 -6.69 -2.84
CA LEU A 9 1.98 -5.96 -1.67
C LEU A 9 3.12 -5.01 -2.03
N ARG A 10 4.12 -5.49 -2.78
CA ARG A 10 5.23 -4.64 -3.23
C ARG A 10 4.76 -3.48 -4.10
N ALA A 11 3.88 -3.76 -5.07
CA ALA A 11 3.31 -2.73 -5.93
C ALA A 11 2.54 -1.66 -5.13
N ALA A 12 1.74 -2.09 -4.14
CA ALA A 12 1.04 -1.19 -3.25
C ALA A 12 2.01 -0.36 -2.37
N ALA A 13 3.07 -0.97 -1.83
CA ALA A 13 4.08 -0.26 -1.05
C ALA A 13 4.73 0.88 -1.85
N PHE A 14 5.23 0.58 -3.05
CA PHE A 14 5.82 1.60 -3.93
C PHE A 14 4.83 2.68 -4.36
N ARG A 15 3.56 2.31 -4.53
CA ARG A 15 2.51 3.25 -4.94
C ARG A 15 2.07 4.16 -3.79
N ALA A 16 2.13 3.70 -2.55
CA ALA A 16 1.65 4.44 -1.38
C ALA A 16 2.34 5.79 -1.20
N THR A 17 3.65 5.88 -1.50
CA THR A 17 4.42 7.13 -1.39
C THR A 17 3.99 8.20 -2.40
N ARG A 18 3.41 7.78 -3.53
CA ARG A 18 2.85 8.68 -4.55
C ARG A 18 1.41 9.08 -4.24
N LEU A 19 0.65 8.17 -3.64
CA LEU A 19 -0.75 8.42 -3.26
C LEU A 19 -0.84 9.29 -1.99
N TYR A 20 0.07 9.10 -1.05
CA TYR A 20 0.16 9.83 0.21
C TYR A 20 1.56 10.43 0.39
N PRO A 21 1.84 11.60 -0.21
CA PRO A 21 3.14 12.23 -0.05
C PRO A 21 3.47 12.52 1.41
N GLY A 22 4.72 12.28 1.81
CA GLY A 22 5.23 12.55 3.16
C GLY A 22 5.16 11.34 4.12
N PRO A 23 5.26 11.59 5.43
CA PRO A 23 5.48 10.53 6.43
C PRO A 23 4.41 9.44 6.45
N VAL A 24 3.17 9.76 6.07
CA VAL A 24 2.06 8.81 6.02
C VAL A 24 2.28 7.74 4.94
N GLY A 25 2.68 8.15 3.72
CA GLY A 25 2.97 7.19 2.65
C GLY A 25 4.21 6.36 2.91
N GLU A 26 5.23 6.93 3.55
CA GLU A 26 6.40 6.18 4.00
C GLU A 26 6.05 5.12 5.04
N MET A 27 5.20 5.44 6.02
CA MET A 27 4.73 4.50 7.02
C MET A 27 3.96 3.35 6.37
N ILE A 28 3.01 3.67 5.48
CA ILE A 28 2.24 2.65 4.74
C ILE A 28 3.16 1.77 3.91
N SER A 29 4.14 2.35 3.19
CA SER A 29 5.09 1.58 2.40
C SER A 29 5.90 0.60 3.26
N LYS A 30 6.40 1.04 4.42
CA LYS A 30 7.18 0.19 5.33
C LYS A 30 6.31 -0.95 5.88
N GLU A 31 5.11 -0.65 6.34
CA GLU A 31 4.18 -1.64 6.88
C GLU A 31 3.82 -2.72 5.85
N LEU A 32 3.55 -2.34 4.59
CA LEU A 32 3.23 -3.30 3.53
C LEU A 32 4.40 -4.22 3.18
N LEU A 33 5.64 -3.71 3.23
CA LEU A 33 6.84 -4.53 3.03
C LEU A 33 7.08 -5.47 4.22
N THR A 34 6.89 -5.00 5.45
CA THR A 34 6.96 -5.84 6.65
C THR A 34 5.89 -6.93 6.62
N TRP A 35 4.69 -6.63 6.13
CA TRP A 35 3.64 -7.63 5.97
C TRP A 35 4.01 -8.69 4.92
N GLU A 36 4.62 -8.29 3.81
CA GLU A 36 5.12 -9.23 2.78
C GLU A 36 6.13 -10.22 3.35
N GLU A 37 6.97 -9.76 4.29
CA GLU A 37 8.01 -10.57 4.92
C GLU A 37 7.50 -11.47 6.05
N PHE A 38 6.58 -10.97 6.91
CA PHE A 38 6.21 -11.64 8.16
C PHE A 38 4.71 -11.93 8.34
N GLY A 39 3.83 -11.26 7.61
CA GLY A 39 2.41 -11.18 7.99
C GLY A 39 1.64 -12.49 7.88
N TYR A 40 2.07 -13.44 7.05
CA TYR A 40 1.49 -14.79 7.00
C TYR A 40 1.55 -15.54 8.34
N ARG A 41 2.42 -15.10 9.27
CA ARG A 41 2.59 -15.69 10.61
C ARG A 41 1.64 -15.12 11.66
N LEU A 42 1.04 -13.95 11.41
CA LEU A 42 0.34 -13.17 12.43
C LEU A 42 -1.19 -13.34 12.39
N GLY A 43 -1.75 -13.88 11.31
CA GLY A 43 -3.20 -13.93 11.10
C GLY A 43 -3.80 -12.52 10.94
N GLY A 44 -5.01 -12.41 10.39
CA GLY A 44 -5.70 -11.11 10.27
C GLY A 44 -5.26 -10.22 9.10
N SER A 45 -5.15 -10.78 7.89
CA SER A 45 -4.77 -10.05 6.67
C SER A 45 -5.83 -9.08 6.12
N GLN A 46 -7.04 -9.05 6.67
CA GLN A 46 -8.19 -8.33 6.08
C GLN A 46 -8.00 -6.81 6.01
N LEU A 47 -7.37 -6.19 7.02
CA LEU A 47 -7.09 -4.75 6.97
C LEU A 47 -6.03 -4.43 5.91
N VAL A 48 -4.95 -5.21 5.89
CA VAL A 48 -3.84 -5.01 4.96
C VAL A 48 -4.27 -5.24 3.52
N MET A 49 -5.06 -6.27 3.24
CA MET A 49 -5.58 -6.52 1.90
C MET A 49 -6.55 -5.42 1.44
N ARG A 50 -7.39 -4.88 2.33
CA ARG A 50 -8.21 -3.70 2.02
C ARG A 50 -7.36 -2.46 1.73
N LEU A 51 -6.27 -2.26 2.47
CA LEU A 51 -5.34 -1.16 2.24
C LEU A 51 -4.61 -1.32 0.89
N VAL A 52 -4.16 -2.53 0.54
CA VAL A 52 -3.59 -2.84 -0.77
C VAL A 52 -4.58 -2.48 -1.88
N ASP A 53 -5.82 -2.94 -1.74
CA ASP A 53 -6.86 -2.64 -2.71
C ASP A 53 -7.15 -1.15 -2.84
N HIS A 54 -7.23 -0.45 -1.71
CA HIS A 54 -7.39 1.00 -1.68
C HIS A 54 -6.26 1.71 -2.43
N VAL A 55 -5.00 1.40 -2.10
CA VAL A 55 -3.84 2.05 -2.71
C VAL A 55 -3.76 1.76 -4.22
N LEU A 56 -4.04 0.53 -4.65
CA LEU A 56 -3.97 0.15 -6.06
C LEU A 56 -5.11 0.73 -6.89
N LYS A 57 -6.31 0.87 -6.33
CA LYS A 57 -7.51 1.34 -7.05
C LYS A 57 -7.72 2.86 -6.98
N THR A 58 -7.18 3.53 -5.95
CA THR A 58 -7.35 4.99 -5.82
C THR A 58 -6.55 5.71 -6.90
N PRO A 59 -7.16 6.59 -7.70
CA PRO A 59 -6.45 7.42 -8.67
C PRO A 59 -5.37 8.28 -7.99
N LEU A 60 -4.23 8.53 -8.64
CA LEU A 60 -3.33 9.58 -8.15
C LEU A 60 -3.99 10.91 -8.46
N ALA A 61 -4.16 11.77 -7.44
CA ALA A 61 -4.53 13.14 -7.68
C ALA A 61 -3.47 13.79 -8.57
N THR A 62 -3.91 14.42 -9.66
CA THR A 62 -3.01 15.25 -10.46
C THR A 62 -2.73 16.51 -9.63
N PRO A 63 -1.48 16.99 -9.52
CA PRO A 63 -1.13 18.15 -8.68
C PRO A 63 -1.89 19.46 -8.96
N GLY A 64 -2.82 19.49 -9.93
CA GLY A 64 -3.66 20.65 -10.28
C GLY A 64 -5.08 20.66 -9.70
N GLU A 65 -5.59 19.58 -9.09
CA GLU A 65 -6.98 19.54 -8.58
C GLU A 65 -7.14 19.98 -7.11
N ALA A 66 -6.05 20.07 -6.34
CA ALA A 66 -6.10 20.47 -4.93
C ALA A 66 -6.04 22.00 -4.69
N ALA A 67 -6.03 22.80 -5.76
CA ALA A 67 -5.82 24.25 -5.70
C ALA A 67 -6.88 25.07 -6.47
N ALA A 68 -8.09 24.52 -6.67
CA ALA A 68 -9.24 25.20 -7.27
C ALA A 68 -10.41 25.33 -6.28
#